data_AF-A0A8J7BBT9-F1
#
_entry.id   AF-A0A8J7BBT9-F1
#
_cell.length_a   1.000
_cell.length_b   1.000
_cell.length_c   1.000
_cell.angle_alpha   90.00
_cell.angle_beta   90.00
_cell.angle_gamma   90.00
#
_symmetry.space_group_name_H-M   'P 1'
#
loop_
_entity.id
_entity.type
_entity.pdbx_description
1 polymer ?
#
loop_
_entity_poly.entity_id
_entity_poly.type
_entity_poly.pdbx_seq_one_letter_code
_entity_poly.pdbx_strand_id
1 'polypeptide(L)' 'MPNTPNPSETREWGFTRAAESLNGRMAMLGFAFAVAIEALSGQGVLHFLNLV' A
#
# COMPACT_ATOMS: atom_id res chain seq x y z
N MET A 1 39.52 -17.97 0.81
CA MET A 1 38.33 -17.58 0.03
C MET A 1 37.67 -16.42 0.75
N PRO A 2 37.61 -15.22 0.17
CA PRO A 2 36.84 -14.14 0.76
C PRO A 2 35.35 -14.43 0.50
N ASN A 3 34.59 -14.64 1.56
CA ASN A 3 33.13 -14.60 1.53
C ASN A 3 32.72 -13.16 1.19
N THR A 4 32.56 -12.89 -0.11
CA THR A 4 31.95 -11.68 -0.65
C THR A 4 30.57 -11.52 0.00
N PRO A 5 30.26 -10.39 0.66
CA PRO A 5 28.90 -10.11 1.08
C PRO A 5 28.02 -10.11 -0.16
N ASN A 6 27.06 -11.03 -0.21
CA ASN A 6 26.06 -11.06 -1.26
C ASN A 6 25.18 -9.81 -1.11
N PRO A 7 25.07 -8.93 -2.13
CA PRO A 7 24.29 -7.69 -2.04
C PRO A 7 22.77 -7.91 -1.87
N SER A 8 22.30 -9.16 -1.72
CA SER A 8 20.89 -9.51 -1.58
C SER A 8 20.33 -9.45 -0.15
N GLU A 9 21.14 -9.22 0.90
CA GLU A 9 20.71 -9.40 2.29
C GLU A 9 20.52 -8.13 3.12
N THR A 10 20.33 -6.97 2.49
CA THR A 10 19.84 -5.80 3.24
C THR A 10 18.70 -5.15 2.50
N ARG A 11 17.64 -5.93 2.26
CA ARG A 11 16.31 -5.32 2.23
C ARG A 11 16.06 -4.79 3.63
N GLU A 12 16.43 -3.54 3.85
CA GLU A 12 16.21 -2.81 5.10
C GLU A 12 14.71 -2.86 5.43
N TRP A 13 14.32 -3.88 6.20
CA TRP A 13 12.98 -4.06 6.70
C TRP A 13 12.78 -3.00 7.79
N GLY A 14 12.00 -1.97 7.48
CA GLY A 14 11.76 -0.84 8.37
C GLY A 14 11.11 0.35 7.68
N PHE A 15 10.92 1.44 8.41
CA PHE A 15 10.44 2.72 7.89
C PHE A 15 11.53 3.42 7.05
N THR A 16 11.87 2.84 5.90
CA THR A 16 12.75 3.47 4.91
C THR A 16 11.94 4.40 4.01
N ARG A 17 12.56 5.50 3.52
CA ARG A 17 11.90 6.47 2.62
C ARG A 17 11.24 5.81 1.40
N ALA A 18 11.85 4.74 0.90
CA ALA A 18 11.30 3.95 -0.20
C ALA A 18 9.97 3.29 0.19
N ALA A 19 9.89 2.69 1.38
CA ALA A 19 8.67 2.05 1.90
C ALA A 19 7.58 3.09 2.21
N GLU A 20 7.94 4.26 2.76
CA GLU A 20 6.99 5.35 3.01
C GLU A 20 6.38 5.89 1.71
N SER A 21 7.21 6.13 0.69
CA SER A 21 6.73 6.60 -0.62
C SER A 21 5.86 5.56 -1.33
N LEU A 22 6.18 4.27 -1.17
CA LEU A 22 5.37 3.18 -1.73
C LEU A 22 4.03 3.10 -0.99
N ASN A 23 4.04 3.09 0.34
CA ASN A 23 2.82 3.06 1.15
C ASN A 23 1.92 4.27 0.88
N GLY A 24 2.49 5.47 0.74
CA GLY A 24 1.74 6.68 0.41
C GLY A 24 1.03 6.59 -0.95
N ARG A 25 1.70 6.04 -1.98
CA ARG A 25 1.08 5.80 -3.30
C ARG A 25 -0.03 4.77 -3.23
N MET A 26 0.19 3.67 -2.51
CA MET A 26 -0.84 2.64 -2.32
C MET A 26 -2.05 3.19 -1.59
N ALA A 27 -1.85 4.09 -0.60
CA ALA A 27 -2.94 4.76 0.09
C ALA A 27 -3.74 5.70 -0.83
N MET A 28 -3.06 6.50 -1.67
CA MET A 28 -3.74 7.36 -2.65
C MET A 28 -4.57 6.56 -3.65
N LEU A 29 -4.02 5.44 -4.14
CA LEU A 29 -4.75 4.54 -5.03
C LEU A 29 -5.93 3.89 -4.30
N GLY A 30 -5.74 3.40 -3.07
CA GLY A 30 -6.82 2.82 -2.26
C GLY A 30 -7.97 3.80 -2.03
N PHE A 31 -7.66 5.07 -1.76
CA PHE A 31 -8.67 6.12 -1.64
C PHE A 31 -9.37 6.42 -2.97
N ALA A 32 -8.63 6.52 -4.07
CA ALA A 32 -9.21 6.73 -5.39
C ALA A 32 -10.15 5.58 -5.80
N PHE A 33 -9.76 4.33 -5.52
CA PHE A 33 -10.61 3.16 -5.74
C PHE A 33 -11.81 3.14 -4.82
N ALA A 34 -11.66 3.50 -3.54
CA ALA A 34 -12.77 3.62 -2.61
C ALA A 34 -13.84 4.60 -3.13
N VAL A 35 -13.42 5.81 -3.57
CA VAL A 35 -14.33 6.80 -4.16
C VAL A 35 -14.94 6.30 -5.47
N ALA A 36 -14.15 5.67 -6.34
CA ALA A 36 -14.64 5.14 -7.61
C ALA A 36 -15.70 4.03 -7.40
N ILE A 37 -15.47 3.12 -6.46
CA ILE A 37 -16.40 2.04 -6.13
C ILE A 37 -17.69 2.63 -5.53
N GLU A 38 -17.59 3.63 -4.65
CA GLU A 38 -18.75 4.34 -4.13
C GLU A 38 -19.58 5.01 -5.23
N ALA A 39 -18.91 5.69 -6.18
CA ALA A 39 -19.58 6.34 -7.30
C ALA A 39 -20.24 5.36 -8.27
N LEU A 40 -19.63 4.19 -8.51
CA LEU A 40 -20.17 3.16 -9.41
C LEU A 40 -21.27 2.31 -8.76
N SER A 41 -21.13 2.00 -7.47
CA SER A 41 -22.05 1.14 -6.72
C SER A 41 -23.27 1.91 -6.21
N GLY A 42 -23.16 3.23 -6.01
CA GLY A 42 -24.22 4.05 -5.42
C GLY A 42 -24.49 3.77 -3.94
N GLN A 43 -23.78 2.79 -3.36
CA GLN A 43 -23.72 2.52 -1.93
C GLN A 43 -22.30 2.84 -1.45
N GLY A 44 -22.20 3.70 -0.42
CA GLY A 44 -20.91 4.11 0.14
C GLY A 44 -20.04 2.92 0.53
N VAL A 45 -18.71 3.09 0.51
CA VAL A 45 -17.75 2.02 0.90
C VAL A 45 -18.07 1.43 2.28
N LEU A 46 -18.67 2.22 3.17
CA LEU A 46 -19.16 1.79 4.48
C LEU A 46 -20.27 0.73 4.42
N HIS A 47 -21.14 0.77 3.39
CA HIS A 47 -22.17 -0.23 3.17
C HIS A 47 -21.56 -1.54 2.62
N PHE A 48 -20.50 -1.44 1.79
CA PHE A 48 -19.75 -2.63 1.34
C PHE A 48 -18.98 -3.30 2.49
N LEU A 49 -18.54 -2.51 3.48
CA LEU A 49 -17.91 -3.00 4.71
C LEU A 49 -18.92 -3.41 5.81
N ASN A 50 -20.23 -3.38 5.51
CA ASN A 50 -21.31 -3.74 6.45
C ASN A 50 -21.21 -2.99 7.80
N LEU A 51 -20.74 -1.73 7.77
CA LEU A 51 -20.62 -0.86 8.94
C LEU A 51 -21.87 0.02 9.15
N VAL A 52 -22.86 -0.08 8.25
CA VAL A 52 -24.20 0.50 8.36
C VAL A 52 -25.21 -0.36 7.60
#